data_AF-E4UXJ5-F1
#
_entry.id   AF-E4UXJ5-F1
#
_cell.length_a   1.000
_cell.length_b   1.000
_cell.length_c   1.000
_cell.angle_alpha   90.00
_cell.angle_beta   90.00
_cell.angle_gamma   90.00
#
_symmetry.space_group_name_H-M   'P 1'
#
loop_
_entity.id
_entity.type
_entity.pdbx_description
1 polymer ?
#
loop_
_entity_poly.entity_id
_entity_poly.type
_entity_poly.pdbx_seq_one_letter_code
_entity_poly.pdbx_strand_id
1 'polypeptide(L)'
;MLVYLDAPLWDQSLADCVAAPARRELARTSSYGKPRPRRAFLLPTKENIGPGEHTSLLSKYLQVALFLVSRQCEMATPILRHPDLSFPNILLSPGTNKIEGVIDWQDASILPLFIQAGYPAFCEHNISQVQSLREPTSPENYEELNEVDRMKVDIKLHLEKANLYYYAATGLENGLHLRALRLPGIWMIQYLISHAGYPWDADLINLKAALVGLTKIWDGIISDPCPISFFPKDEKTILNDAAEWRECEEILLNIQENIGIEKAARIQMILNMLLIWHTGFGYRYIPTLKSNLESCFGNLGYSRMIVTTLLPLYSDLKVLTSTYSPLYDNIQKTDPKGNKRNSSGAVTLNAPVVK
;
A
#
# COMPACT_ATOMS: atom_id res chain seq x y z
N MET A 1 17.19 0.66 -6.83
CA MET A 1 17.59 2.00 -7.31
C MET A 1 17.23 3.00 -6.21
N LEU A 2 18.24 3.49 -5.50
CA LEU A 2 18.12 4.52 -4.47
C LEU A 2 18.97 5.68 -4.96
N VAL A 3 18.43 6.89 -4.91
CA VAL A 3 19.20 8.09 -5.25
C VAL A 3 19.43 8.87 -3.97
N TYR A 4 20.70 9.01 -3.60
CA TYR A 4 21.13 9.89 -2.52
C TYR A 4 21.16 11.32 -3.04
N LEU A 5 20.63 12.26 -2.27
CA LEU A 5 20.59 13.67 -2.62
C LEU A 5 21.49 14.46 -1.67
N ASP A 6 22.26 15.39 -2.22
CA ASP A 6 23.07 16.32 -1.44
C ASP A 6 22.15 17.37 -0.79
N ALA A 7 22.20 17.43 0.54
CA ALA A 7 21.46 18.30 1.45
C ALA A 7 19.93 18.11 1.49
N PRO A 8 19.33 17.89 2.67
CA PRO A 8 17.89 17.96 2.81
C PRO A 8 17.37 19.41 2.75
N LEU A 9 16.22 19.62 2.09
CA LEU A 9 15.39 20.83 2.17
C LEU A 9 14.70 21.01 3.55
N TRP A 10 15.00 20.18 4.55
CA TRP A 10 14.35 20.23 5.85
C TRP A 10 15.12 21.17 6.79
N ASP A 11 14.63 22.40 6.93
CA ASP A 11 14.86 23.26 8.10
C ASP A 11 14.13 22.71 9.36
N GLN A 12 13.44 21.57 9.24
CA GLN A 12 12.61 20.93 10.27
C GLN A 12 13.22 19.60 10.75
N SER A 13 13.09 19.35 12.05
CA SER A 13 13.67 18.19 12.72
C SER A 13 13.15 16.86 12.15
N LEU A 14 13.95 15.77 12.17
CA LEU A 14 13.48 14.43 11.76
C LEU A 14 12.20 13.99 12.49
N ALA A 15 12.06 14.46 13.73
CA ALA A 15 10.87 14.32 14.54
C ALA A 15 9.61 14.87 13.86
N ASP A 16 9.72 15.99 13.15
CA ASP A 16 8.61 16.55 12.40
C ASP A 16 8.26 15.70 11.18
N CYS A 17 9.25 15.11 10.50
CA CYS A 17 8.99 14.18 9.38
C CYS A 17 8.18 12.96 9.83
N VAL A 18 8.51 12.39 11.00
CA VAL A 18 7.77 11.26 11.59
C VAL A 18 6.39 11.69 12.10
N ALA A 19 6.27 12.85 12.74
CA ALA A 19 5.02 13.30 13.36
C ALA A 19 4.01 13.94 12.38
N ALA A 20 4.48 14.54 11.27
CA ALA A 20 3.66 15.33 10.36
C ALA A 20 2.47 14.56 9.76
N PRO A 21 2.61 13.30 9.29
CA PRO A 21 1.48 12.54 8.77
C PRO A 21 0.34 12.40 9.80
N ALA A 22 0.69 12.08 11.04
CA ALA A 22 -0.27 11.95 12.13
C ALA A 22 -0.89 13.28 12.55
N ARG A 23 -0.12 14.37 12.60
CA ARG A 23 -0.63 15.72 12.89
C ARG A 23 -1.65 16.16 11.84
N ARG A 24 -1.33 15.94 10.55
CA ARG A 24 -2.23 16.22 9.44
C ARG A 24 -3.53 15.43 9.58
N GLU A 25 -3.43 14.12 9.81
CA GLU A 25 -4.60 13.25 9.90
C GLU A 25 -5.45 13.56 11.13
N LEU A 26 -4.82 13.86 12.27
CA LEU A 26 -5.50 14.28 13.49
C LEU A 26 -6.30 15.56 13.24
N ALA A 27 -5.70 16.57 12.61
CA ALA A 27 -6.38 17.81 12.28
C ALA A 27 -7.56 17.61 11.30
N ARG A 28 -7.36 16.77 10.27
CA ARG A 28 -8.39 16.43 9.27
C ARG A 28 -9.55 15.65 9.90
N THR A 29 -9.26 14.57 10.62
CA THR A 29 -10.26 13.74 11.29
C THR A 29 -11.03 14.52 12.34
N SER A 30 -10.36 15.39 13.11
CA SER A 30 -11.03 16.19 14.15
C SER A 30 -12.01 17.21 13.55
N SER A 31 -11.67 17.78 12.39
CA SER A 31 -12.48 18.83 11.74
C SER A 31 -13.59 18.25 10.85
N TYR A 32 -13.31 17.16 10.16
CA TYR A 32 -14.16 16.64 9.07
C TYR A 32 -14.56 15.17 9.23
N GLY A 33 -14.03 14.48 10.25
CA GLY A 33 -14.34 13.09 10.52
C GLY A 33 -15.80 12.91 10.85
N LYS A 34 -16.47 12.02 10.11
CA LYS A 34 -17.87 11.64 10.36
C LYS A 34 -17.94 10.16 10.68
N PRO A 35 -18.83 9.75 11.61
CA PRO A 35 -19.09 8.34 11.83
C PRO A 35 -19.47 7.64 10.53
N ARG A 36 -18.88 6.47 10.29
CA ARG A 36 -19.11 5.68 9.07
C ARG A 36 -18.86 4.20 9.33
N PRO A 37 -19.48 3.29 8.56
CA PRO A 37 -19.15 1.88 8.68
C PRO A 37 -17.74 1.65 8.15
N ARG A 38 -17.04 0.65 8.70
CA ARG A 38 -15.84 0.12 8.05
C ARG A 38 -16.26 -0.50 6.74
N ARG A 39 -15.69 -0.01 5.64
CA ARG A 39 -15.93 -0.54 4.29
C ARG A 39 -14.76 -1.36 3.76
N ALA A 40 -13.73 -1.57 4.56
CA ALA A 40 -12.61 -2.44 4.23
C ALA A 40 -13.14 -3.83 3.86
N PHE A 41 -12.64 -4.38 2.76
CA PHE A 41 -13.09 -5.65 2.18
C PHE A 41 -13.03 -6.82 3.18
N LEU A 42 -12.12 -6.75 4.15
CA LEU A 42 -11.78 -7.85 5.03
C LEU A 42 -12.71 -7.96 6.25
N LEU A 43 -13.27 -6.87 6.79
CA LEU A 43 -14.11 -6.90 8.00
C LEU A 43 -15.13 -5.74 8.03
N PRO A 44 -16.14 -5.72 7.14
CA PRO A 44 -17.08 -4.62 7.06
C PRO A 44 -18.01 -4.58 8.28
N THR A 45 -18.32 -3.39 8.77
CA THR A 45 -19.28 -3.21 9.87
C THR A 45 -20.60 -2.64 9.35
N LYS A 46 -21.72 -3.04 9.96
CA LYS A 46 -23.01 -2.39 9.73
C LYS A 46 -23.13 -1.09 10.52
N GLU A 47 -22.58 -1.10 11.73
CA GLU A 47 -22.60 0.03 12.64
C GLU A 47 -21.56 1.09 12.23
N ASN A 48 -21.89 2.35 12.50
CA ASN A 48 -20.99 3.46 12.31
C ASN A 48 -19.92 3.49 13.41
N ILE A 49 -18.66 3.49 13.02
CA ILE A 49 -17.54 3.73 13.92
C ILE A 49 -17.28 5.24 13.96
N GLY A 50 -17.21 5.80 15.16
CA GLY A 50 -16.93 7.22 15.35
C GLY A 50 -15.42 7.54 15.19
N PRO A 51 -15.06 8.76 14.75
CA PRO A 51 -13.66 9.16 14.56
C PRO A 51 -12.88 9.32 15.88
N GLY A 52 -13.57 9.38 17.02
CA GLY A 52 -12.94 9.66 18.32
C GLY A 52 -11.83 8.67 18.68
N GLU A 53 -12.05 7.38 18.43
CA GLU A 53 -11.01 6.38 18.70
C GLU A 53 -9.79 6.56 17.78
N HIS A 54 -9.98 6.87 16.49
CA HIS A 54 -8.89 7.20 15.58
C HIS A 54 -8.03 8.36 16.11
N THR A 55 -8.67 9.46 16.52
CA THR A 55 -7.95 10.63 17.06
C THR A 55 -7.19 10.32 18.34
N SER A 56 -7.73 9.44 19.19
CA SER A 56 -7.05 8.95 20.40
C SER A 56 -5.82 8.11 20.05
N LEU A 57 -5.92 7.22 19.06
CA LEU A 57 -4.79 6.42 18.57
C LEU A 57 -3.69 7.30 17.94
N LEU A 58 -4.05 8.28 17.13
CA LEU A 58 -3.10 9.26 16.59
C LEU A 58 -2.41 10.07 17.69
N SER A 59 -3.15 10.43 18.75
CA SER A 59 -2.59 11.11 19.91
C SER A 59 -1.60 10.22 20.70
N LYS A 60 -1.87 8.92 20.80
CA LYS A 60 -0.91 7.94 21.35
C LYS A 60 0.32 7.79 20.46
N TYR A 61 0.15 7.72 19.13
CA TYR A 61 1.25 7.71 18.17
C TYR A 61 2.16 8.94 18.33
N LEU A 62 1.57 10.14 18.46
CA LEU A 62 2.34 11.38 18.62
C LEU A 62 3.19 11.40 19.91
N GLN A 63 2.80 10.68 20.97
CA GLN A 63 3.60 10.54 22.19
C GLN A 63 4.85 9.68 21.97
N VAL A 64 4.79 8.71 21.05
CA VAL A 64 5.94 7.83 20.74
C VAL A 64 6.76 8.32 19.55
N ALA A 65 6.21 9.17 18.68
CA ALA A 65 6.82 9.58 17.40
C ALA A 65 8.27 10.05 17.51
N LEU A 66 8.61 10.82 18.54
CA LEU A 66 9.99 11.32 18.76
C LEU A 66 11.00 10.19 19.02
N PHE A 67 10.55 9.10 19.66
CA PHE A 67 11.40 7.96 19.98
C PHE A 67 11.58 7.01 18.80
N LEU A 68 10.74 7.12 17.77
CA LEU A 68 10.84 6.33 16.53
C LEU A 68 11.92 6.88 15.57
N VAL A 69 12.44 8.07 15.84
CA VAL A 69 13.54 8.66 15.06
C VAL A 69 14.84 7.90 15.35
N SER A 70 15.53 7.48 14.29
CA SER A 70 16.84 6.84 14.46
C SER A 70 17.85 7.80 15.08
N ARG A 71 18.58 7.33 16.09
CA ARG A 71 19.68 8.08 16.74
C ARG A 71 20.94 8.17 15.87
N GLN A 72 21.03 7.35 14.82
CA GLN A 72 22.16 7.35 13.88
C GLN A 72 21.95 8.46 12.85
N CYS A 73 22.85 9.44 12.80
CA CYS A 73 22.72 10.60 11.91
C CYS A 73 22.64 10.19 10.44
N GLU A 74 23.34 9.13 10.04
CA GLU A 74 23.35 8.64 8.65
C GLU A 74 22.00 8.03 8.23
N MET A 75 21.15 7.65 9.20
CA MET A 75 19.80 7.17 8.91
C MET A 75 18.84 8.31 8.52
N ALA A 76 19.22 9.55 8.84
CA ALA A 76 18.54 10.75 8.38
C ALA A 76 18.78 11.08 6.89
N THR A 77 19.70 10.36 6.24
CA THR A 77 20.10 10.68 4.86
C THR A 77 18.86 10.71 3.95
N PRO A 78 18.60 11.84 3.25
CA PRO A 78 17.48 11.95 2.36
C PRO A 78 17.72 11.07 1.13
N ILE A 79 16.76 10.18 0.86
CA ILE A 79 16.79 9.32 -0.32
C ILE A 79 15.52 9.48 -1.13
N LEU A 80 15.65 9.38 -2.45
CA LEU A 80 14.53 9.12 -3.34
C LEU A 80 14.48 7.61 -3.60
N ARG A 81 13.34 6.99 -3.31
CA ARG A 81 13.06 5.59 -3.61
C ARG A 81 11.80 5.48 -4.46
N HIS A 82 11.84 4.56 -5.41
CA HIS A 82 10.66 4.19 -6.18
C HIS A 82 9.58 3.57 -5.27
N PRO A 83 8.32 4.07 -5.30
CA PRO A 83 7.26 3.61 -4.38
C PRO A 83 6.83 2.17 -4.64
N ASP A 84 6.75 1.76 -5.91
CA ASP A 84 6.46 0.37 -6.30
C ASP A 84 7.43 -0.17 -7.35
N LEU A 85 8.61 -0.62 -6.91
CA LEU A 85 9.57 -1.23 -7.85
C LEU A 85 9.21 -2.70 -8.10
N SER A 86 8.16 -2.91 -8.88
CA SER A 86 7.65 -4.20 -9.36
C SER A 86 8.01 -4.44 -10.84
N PHE A 87 7.87 -5.67 -11.33
CA PHE A 87 8.21 -6.00 -12.73
C PHE A 87 7.51 -5.15 -13.79
N PRO A 88 6.19 -4.82 -13.68
CA PRO A 88 5.52 -3.94 -14.65
C PRO A 88 6.14 -2.54 -14.77
N ASN A 89 6.81 -2.08 -13.71
CA ASN A 89 7.42 -0.76 -13.66
C ASN A 89 8.87 -0.76 -14.18
N ILE A 90 9.38 -1.89 -14.71
CA ILE A 90 10.72 -2.03 -15.27
C ILE A 90 10.61 -2.33 -16.77
N LEU A 91 11.12 -1.43 -17.60
CA LEU A 91 11.17 -1.61 -19.04
C LEU A 91 12.47 -2.30 -19.44
N LEU A 92 12.36 -3.39 -20.20
CA LEU A 92 13.49 -4.15 -20.74
C LEU A 92 13.61 -3.95 -22.25
N SER A 93 14.82 -3.96 -22.79
CA SER A 93 15.00 -3.99 -24.24
C SER A 93 14.50 -5.34 -24.78
N PRO A 94 13.71 -5.36 -25.88
CA PRO A 94 13.18 -6.60 -26.44
C PRO A 94 14.27 -7.65 -26.68
N GLY A 95 14.06 -8.86 -26.15
CA GLY A 95 14.97 -9.98 -26.31
C GLY A 95 16.26 -9.91 -25.47
N THR A 96 16.37 -8.98 -24.53
CA THR A 96 17.54 -8.86 -23.64
C THR A 96 17.13 -8.62 -22.18
N ASN A 97 18.09 -8.74 -21.26
CA ASN A 97 17.91 -8.39 -19.84
C ASN A 97 18.37 -6.96 -19.51
N LYS A 98 18.56 -6.11 -20.53
CA LYS A 98 18.99 -4.73 -20.33
C LYS A 98 17.79 -3.88 -19.92
N ILE A 99 17.92 -3.18 -18.80
CA ILE A 99 16.92 -2.22 -18.32
C ILE A 99 17.03 -0.94 -19.17
N GLU A 100 15.95 -0.56 -19.85
CA GLU A 100 15.84 0.69 -20.62
C GLU A 100 15.23 1.83 -19.80
N GLY A 101 14.44 1.51 -18.78
CA GLY A 101 13.82 2.53 -17.94
C GLY A 101 13.04 1.96 -16.77
N VAL A 102 12.74 2.85 -15.82
CA VAL A 102 11.84 2.61 -14.69
C VAL A 102 10.75 3.67 -14.75
N ILE A 103 9.49 3.26 -14.73
CA ILE A 103 8.31 4.14 -14.84
C ILE A 103 7.52 4.15 -13.52
N ASP A 104 6.45 4.95 -13.44
CA ASP A 104 5.53 5.01 -12.29
C ASP A 104 6.09 5.70 -11.03
N TRP A 105 6.82 6.80 -11.24
CA TRP A 105 7.42 7.61 -10.17
C TRP A 105 6.46 8.62 -9.49
N GLN A 106 5.16 8.63 -9.81
CA GLN A 106 4.24 9.72 -9.44
C GLN A 106 4.01 9.89 -7.92
N ASP A 107 4.27 8.85 -7.14
CA ASP A 107 4.18 8.88 -5.67
C ASP A 107 5.55 8.85 -4.97
N ALA A 108 6.64 8.96 -5.73
CA ALA A 108 7.98 8.95 -5.17
C ALA A 108 8.21 10.20 -4.30
N SER A 109 8.77 9.99 -3.11
CA SER A 109 9.03 11.05 -2.14
C SER A 109 10.49 11.00 -1.68
N ILE A 110 11.03 12.18 -1.36
CA ILE A 110 12.30 12.28 -0.66
C ILE A 110 12.00 12.19 0.84
N LEU A 111 12.50 11.17 1.51
CA LEU A 111 12.34 10.95 2.95
C LEU A 111 13.64 10.35 3.52
N PRO A 112 13.86 10.44 4.84
CA PRO A 112 14.98 9.77 5.51
C PRO A 112 15.10 8.28 5.17
N LEU A 113 16.33 7.79 5.09
CA LEU A 113 16.65 6.41 4.77
C LEU A 113 15.93 5.40 5.65
N PHE A 114 15.86 5.59 6.97
CA PHE A 114 15.17 4.62 7.83
C PHE A 114 13.66 4.53 7.58
N ILE A 115 13.04 5.54 6.97
CA ILE A 115 11.61 5.49 6.63
C ILE A 115 11.39 4.71 5.32
N GLN A 116 12.35 4.78 4.38
CA GLN A 116 12.21 4.20 3.04
C GLN A 116 13.05 2.94 2.80
N ALA A 117 13.92 2.55 3.73
CA ALA A 117 14.73 1.36 3.57
C ALA A 117 13.84 0.12 3.43
N GLY A 118 14.05 -0.67 2.38
CA GLY A 118 13.21 -1.83 2.10
C GLY A 118 13.69 -2.64 0.91
N TYR A 119 13.01 -3.74 0.65
CA TYR A 119 13.22 -4.60 -0.52
C TYR A 119 12.27 -4.19 -1.66
N PRO A 120 12.70 -4.23 -2.92
CA PRO A 120 11.78 -4.17 -4.07
C PRO A 120 10.73 -5.28 -4.02
N ALA A 121 9.55 -5.04 -4.61
CA ALA A 121 8.42 -5.98 -4.55
C ALA A 121 8.73 -7.34 -5.19
N PHE A 122 9.55 -7.36 -6.25
CA PHE A 122 9.97 -8.60 -6.93
C PHE A 122 11.04 -9.41 -6.15
N CYS A 123 11.53 -8.90 -5.03
CA CYS A 123 12.50 -9.60 -4.18
C CYS A 123 12.22 -9.34 -2.69
N GLU A 124 10.94 -9.20 -2.36
CA GLU A 124 10.46 -8.87 -1.03
C GLU A 124 10.91 -9.93 -0.01
N HIS A 125 11.44 -9.46 1.12
CA HIS A 125 11.87 -10.35 2.20
C HIS A 125 10.68 -10.70 3.09
N ASN A 126 10.61 -11.96 3.52
CA ASN A 126 9.69 -12.33 4.57
C ASN A 126 10.16 -11.75 5.91
N ILE A 127 9.51 -10.69 6.38
CA ILE A 127 9.84 -9.99 7.63
C ILE A 127 9.79 -10.88 8.90
N SER A 128 9.11 -12.03 8.83
CA SER A 128 9.08 -13.00 9.94
C SER A 128 10.30 -13.92 10.00
N GLN A 129 11.16 -13.87 8.97
CA GLN A 129 12.36 -14.68 8.87
C GLN A 129 13.62 -13.82 9.03
N VAL A 130 14.66 -14.39 9.63
CA VAL A 130 15.98 -13.75 9.66
C VAL A 130 16.58 -13.83 8.26
N GLN A 131 16.95 -12.68 7.69
CA GLN A 131 17.63 -12.63 6.41
C GLN A 131 18.97 -13.38 6.50
N SER A 132 19.15 -14.34 5.60
CA SER A 132 20.37 -15.15 5.53
C SER A 132 20.94 -15.16 4.12
N LEU A 133 22.23 -15.51 3.99
CA LEU A 133 22.89 -15.76 2.71
C LEU A 133 22.84 -17.24 2.30
N ARG A 134 21.95 -18.03 2.91
CA ARG A 134 21.77 -19.44 2.55
C ARG A 134 21.00 -19.51 1.24
N GLU A 135 21.48 -20.37 0.35
CA GLU A 135 20.80 -20.57 -0.92
C GLU A 135 19.43 -21.25 -0.69
N PRO A 136 18.35 -20.70 -1.27
CA PRO A 136 17.04 -21.34 -1.25
C PRO A 136 17.07 -22.71 -1.93
N THR A 137 16.51 -23.72 -1.28
CA THR A 137 16.43 -25.09 -1.78
C THR A 137 14.99 -25.48 -2.08
N SER A 138 14.82 -26.32 -3.10
CA SER A 138 13.53 -26.96 -3.39
C SER A 138 13.09 -27.85 -2.22
N PRO A 139 11.79 -27.98 -1.92
CA PRO A 139 11.30 -28.93 -0.92
C PRO A 139 11.55 -30.38 -1.37
N GLU A 140 11.73 -31.29 -0.41
CA GLU A 140 12.04 -32.71 -0.67
C GLU A 140 10.95 -33.41 -1.50
N ASN A 141 9.70 -33.01 -1.34
CA ASN A 141 8.55 -33.58 -2.05
C ASN A 141 8.25 -32.90 -3.40
N TYR A 142 9.17 -32.09 -3.95
CA TYR A 142 8.93 -31.31 -5.17
C TYR A 142 8.47 -32.17 -6.37
N GLU A 143 9.08 -33.34 -6.56
CA GLU A 143 8.73 -34.24 -7.67
C GLU A 143 7.33 -34.85 -7.54
N GLU A 144 6.78 -34.89 -6.32
CA GLU A 144 5.46 -35.41 -6.01
C GLU A 144 4.35 -34.35 -6.19
N LEU A 145 4.72 -33.08 -6.41
CA LEU A 145 3.76 -31.99 -6.59
C LEU A 145 3.10 -32.02 -7.97
N ASN A 146 1.81 -31.65 -7.99
CA ASN A 146 1.11 -31.34 -9.24
C ASN A 146 1.71 -30.08 -9.90
N GLU A 147 1.35 -29.84 -11.16
CA GLU A 147 1.91 -28.75 -11.96
C GLU A 147 1.69 -27.36 -11.34
N VAL A 148 0.50 -27.11 -10.77
CA VAL A 148 0.14 -25.82 -10.15
C VAL A 148 0.97 -25.57 -8.90
N ASP A 149 1.09 -26.57 -8.02
CA ASP A 149 1.84 -26.46 -6.79
C ASP A 149 3.35 -26.38 -7.06
N ARG A 150 3.83 -27.07 -8.10
CA ARG A 150 5.20 -26.96 -8.60
C ARG A 150 5.50 -25.54 -9.08
N MET A 151 4.61 -24.95 -9.88
CA MET A 151 4.74 -23.55 -10.32
C MET A 151 4.77 -22.56 -9.15
N LYS A 152 3.95 -22.78 -8.12
CA LYS A 152 3.98 -21.95 -6.89
C LYS A 152 5.32 -22.06 -6.16
N VAL A 153 5.85 -23.28 -6.04
CA VAL A 153 7.17 -23.52 -5.45
C VAL A 153 8.27 -22.84 -6.28
N ASP A 154 8.22 -22.96 -7.60
CA ASP A 154 9.20 -22.31 -8.50
C ASP A 154 9.16 -20.79 -8.35
N ILE A 155 7.97 -20.17 -8.38
CA ILE A 155 7.81 -18.73 -8.18
C ILE A 155 8.40 -18.31 -6.84
N LYS A 156 8.06 -19.03 -5.76
CA LYS A 156 8.60 -18.75 -4.41
C LYS A 156 10.12 -18.83 -4.39
N LEU A 157 10.69 -19.89 -4.96
CA LEU A 157 12.14 -20.10 -5.03
C LEU A 157 12.84 -18.98 -5.81
N HIS A 158 12.24 -18.52 -6.92
CA HIS A 158 12.76 -17.40 -7.70
C HIS A 158 12.75 -16.09 -6.90
N LEU A 159 11.67 -15.80 -6.17
CA LEU A 159 11.58 -14.61 -5.31
C LEU A 159 12.60 -14.66 -4.17
N GLU A 160 12.77 -15.82 -3.52
CA GLU A 160 13.77 -16.01 -2.45
C GLU A 160 15.21 -15.86 -2.99
N LYS A 161 15.49 -16.37 -4.20
CA LYS A 161 16.79 -16.17 -4.86
C LYS A 161 17.01 -14.70 -5.22
N ALA A 162 16.00 -14.02 -5.77
CA ALA A 162 16.09 -12.60 -6.07
C ALA A 162 16.35 -11.77 -4.80
N ASN A 163 15.69 -12.13 -3.70
CA ASN A 163 15.91 -11.52 -2.38
C ASN A 163 17.35 -11.74 -1.88
N LEU A 164 17.87 -12.97 -1.97
CA LEU A 164 19.25 -13.32 -1.64
C LEU A 164 20.24 -12.45 -2.42
N TYR A 165 20.08 -12.38 -3.75
CA TYR A 165 20.94 -11.57 -4.61
C TYR A 165 20.86 -10.09 -4.27
N TYR A 166 19.64 -9.56 -4.06
CA TYR A 166 19.45 -8.17 -3.65
C TYR A 166 20.16 -7.88 -2.33
N TYR A 167 20.03 -8.75 -1.33
CA TYR A 167 20.66 -8.57 -0.03
C TYR A 167 22.18 -8.62 -0.10
N ALA A 168 22.75 -9.57 -0.86
CA ALA A 168 24.19 -9.69 -1.08
C ALA A 168 24.74 -8.46 -1.83
N ALA A 169 24.12 -8.08 -2.95
CA ALA A 169 24.52 -6.92 -3.74
C ALA A 169 24.39 -5.61 -2.94
N THR A 170 23.34 -5.46 -2.15
CA THR A 170 23.19 -4.31 -1.23
C THR A 170 24.35 -4.25 -0.24
N GLY A 171 24.79 -5.38 0.30
CA GLY A 171 25.93 -5.40 1.22
C GLY A 171 27.25 -4.98 0.59
N LEU A 172 27.44 -5.29 -0.69
CA LEU A 172 28.65 -4.94 -1.44
C LEU A 172 28.63 -3.49 -1.93
N GLU A 173 27.49 -3.05 -2.48
CA GLU A 173 27.37 -1.79 -3.23
C GLU A 173 26.77 -0.65 -2.40
N ASN A 174 26.00 -0.96 -1.35
CA ASN A 174 25.31 0.03 -0.53
C ASN A 174 25.23 -0.38 0.95
N GLY A 175 26.39 -0.33 1.61
CA GLY A 175 26.50 -0.67 3.03
C GLY A 175 25.63 0.20 3.95
N LEU A 176 25.30 1.43 3.56
CA LEU A 176 24.42 2.30 4.34
C LEU A 176 22.96 1.80 4.32
N HIS A 177 22.45 1.40 3.15
CA HIS A 177 21.12 0.78 3.04
C HIS A 177 21.06 -0.56 3.76
N LEU A 178 22.13 -1.39 3.68
CA LEU A 178 22.20 -2.63 4.45
C LEU A 178 22.11 -2.38 5.95
N ARG A 179 22.77 -1.34 6.47
CA ARG A 179 22.65 -0.96 7.89
C ARG A 179 21.21 -0.56 8.25
N ALA A 180 20.54 0.21 7.38
CA ALA A 180 19.15 0.59 7.60
C ALA A 180 18.20 -0.62 7.64
N LEU A 181 18.36 -1.59 6.72
CA LEU A 181 17.58 -2.84 6.70
C LEU A 181 17.79 -3.70 7.97
N ARG A 182 18.90 -3.52 8.68
CA ARG A 182 19.25 -4.25 9.91
C ARG A 182 18.89 -3.49 11.19
N LEU A 183 18.30 -2.29 11.09
CA LEU A 183 17.90 -1.53 12.27
C LEU A 183 16.85 -2.32 13.09
N PRO A 184 17.03 -2.46 14.41
CA PRO A 184 16.04 -3.10 15.27
C PRO A 184 14.67 -2.44 15.13
N GLY A 185 13.64 -3.24 14.87
CA GLY A 185 12.25 -2.76 14.78
C GLY A 185 11.94 -1.88 13.57
N ILE A 186 12.82 -1.79 12.57
CA ILE A 186 12.64 -0.91 11.40
C ILE A 186 11.29 -1.10 10.70
N TRP A 187 10.86 -2.35 10.52
CA TRP A 187 9.59 -2.68 9.89
C TRP A 187 8.40 -2.19 10.71
N MET A 188 8.45 -2.31 12.04
CA MET A 188 7.41 -1.81 12.93
C MET A 188 7.34 -0.29 12.90
N ILE A 189 8.51 0.38 12.91
CA ILE A 189 8.60 1.85 12.83
C ILE A 189 7.99 2.35 11.53
N GLN A 190 8.39 1.77 10.40
CA GLN A 190 7.87 2.13 9.07
C GLN A 190 6.37 1.86 8.96
N TYR A 191 5.91 0.71 9.45
CA TYR A 191 4.50 0.34 9.48
C TYR A 191 3.66 1.36 10.28
N LEU A 192 4.13 1.74 11.47
CA LEU A 192 3.49 2.78 12.28
C LEU A 192 3.43 4.14 11.59
N ILE A 193 4.53 4.59 10.99
CA ILE A 193 4.58 5.86 10.25
C ILE A 193 3.57 5.86 9.11
N SER A 194 3.51 4.77 8.35
CA SER A 194 2.56 4.60 7.25
C SER A 194 1.11 4.66 7.75
N HIS A 195 0.76 3.85 8.76
CA HIS A 195 -0.60 3.79 9.30
C HIS A 195 -1.03 5.06 10.03
N ALA A 196 -0.11 5.79 10.64
CA ALA A 196 -0.43 7.07 11.28
C ALA A 196 -0.75 8.18 10.26
N GLY A 197 -0.33 8.02 9.01
CA GLY A 197 -0.64 8.94 7.91
C GLY A 197 -1.89 8.58 7.11
N TYR A 198 -2.51 7.45 7.40
CA TYR A 198 -3.60 6.87 6.62
C TYR A 198 -4.93 7.62 6.86
N PRO A 199 -5.70 7.95 5.81
CA PRO A 199 -6.93 8.72 5.94
C PRO A 199 -8.03 8.01 6.74
N TRP A 200 -8.84 8.78 7.48
CA TRP A 200 -10.02 8.25 8.19
C TRP A 200 -11.02 7.48 7.30
N ASP A 201 -11.15 6.19 7.57
CA ASP A 201 -12.05 5.26 6.86
C ASP A 201 -12.81 4.27 7.75
N ALA A 202 -12.76 4.47 9.07
CA ALA A 202 -13.28 3.55 10.09
C ALA A 202 -12.53 2.21 10.22
N ASP A 203 -11.39 2.03 9.55
CA ASP A 203 -10.42 1.00 9.92
C ASP A 203 -9.47 1.54 11.00
N LEU A 204 -9.45 0.83 12.12
CA LEU A 204 -8.62 1.14 13.29
C LEU A 204 -7.71 -0.02 13.64
N ILE A 205 -7.92 -1.19 13.03
CA ILE A 205 -7.36 -2.47 13.48
C ILE A 205 -5.84 -2.40 13.38
N ASN A 206 -5.33 -2.02 12.21
CA ASN A 206 -3.90 -2.01 11.93
C ASN A 206 -3.13 -0.99 12.78
N LEU A 207 -3.59 0.26 12.88
CA LEU A 207 -2.93 1.27 13.71
C LEU A 207 -2.96 0.89 15.20
N LYS A 208 -4.09 0.36 15.68
CA LYS A 208 -4.26 -0.05 17.08
C LYS A 208 -3.37 -1.25 17.42
N ALA A 209 -3.33 -2.25 16.54
CA ALA A 209 -2.48 -3.42 16.67
C ALA A 209 -0.99 -3.06 16.58
N ALA A 210 -0.62 -2.12 15.71
CA ALA A 210 0.75 -1.62 15.60
C ALA A 210 1.21 -0.96 16.90
N LEU A 211 0.38 -0.12 17.52
CA LEU A 211 0.70 0.55 18.77
C LEU A 211 0.86 -0.44 19.93
N VAL A 212 0.00 -1.47 20.02
CA VAL A 212 0.17 -2.57 20.99
C VAL A 212 1.41 -3.42 20.66
N GLY A 213 1.68 -3.68 19.39
CA GLY A 213 2.87 -4.39 18.96
C GLY A 213 4.14 -3.65 19.38
N LEU A 214 4.15 -2.32 19.22
CA LEU A 214 5.23 -1.45 19.64
C LEU A 214 5.49 -1.53 21.15
N THR A 215 4.45 -1.47 21.99
CA THR A 215 4.65 -1.55 23.45
C THR A 215 5.30 -2.86 23.88
N LYS A 216 5.05 -3.96 23.15
CA LYS A 216 5.64 -5.28 23.43
C LYS A 216 7.11 -5.39 23.05
N ILE A 217 7.55 -4.66 22.03
CA ILE A 217 8.95 -4.69 21.56
C ILE A 217 9.76 -3.47 22.01
N TRP A 218 9.13 -2.57 22.77
CA TRP A 218 9.67 -1.26 23.15
C TRP A 218 11.05 -1.36 23.78
N ASP A 219 11.19 -2.15 24.85
CA ASP A 219 12.44 -2.30 25.61
C ASP A 219 13.59 -2.89 24.79
N GLY A 220 13.28 -3.56 23.68
CA GLY A 220 14.27 -4.13 22.75
C GLY A 220 14.80 -3.12 21.73
N ILE A 221 14.14 -1.97 21.56
CA ILE A 221 14.45 -0.97 20.52
C ILE A 221 14.78 0.39 21.13
N ILE A 222 14.06 0.78 22.20
CA ILE A 222 14.11 2.10 22.81
C ILE A 222 14.46 1.93 24.29
N SER A 223 15.48 2.67 24.75
CA SER A 223 15.95 2.60 26.14
C SER A 223 15.11 3.42 27.12
N ASP A 224 14.42 4.45 26.63
CA ASP A 224 13.54 5.30 27.44
C ASP A 224 12.28 4.55 27.86
N PRO A 225 11.57 4.91 28.95
CA PRO A 225 10.30 4.28 29.30
C PRO A 225 9.22 4.50 28.23
N CYS A 226 8.39 3.48 27.98
CA CYS A 226 7.27 3.60 27.04
C CYS A 226 6.21 4.60 27.56
N PRO A 227 5.90 5.67 26.81
CA PRO A 227 4.96 6.70 27.26
C PRO A 227 3.49 6.27 27.10
N ILE A 228 3.23 5.15 26.43
CA ILE A 228 1.88 4.64 26.18
C ILE A 228 1.70 3.25 26.78
N SER A 229 0.49 2.98 27.25
CA SER A 229 0.08 1.68 27.73
C SER A 229 -1.38 1.40 27.34
N PHE A 230 -1.72 0.12 27.39
CA PHE A 230 -3.05 -0.40 27.14
C PHE A 230 -3.45 -1.32 28.29
N PHE A 231 -4.74 -1.45 28.56
CA PHE A 231 -5.19 -2.41 29.57
C PHE A 231 -5.03 -3.84 29.03
N PRO A 232 -4.62 -4.82 29.86
CA PRO A 232 -4.40 -6.19 29.39
C PRO A 232 -5.61 -6.83 28.69
N LYS A 233 -6.82 -6.48 29.12
CA LYS A 233 -8.06 -6.92 28.46
C LYS A 233 -8.19 -6.35 27.06
N ASP A 234 -7.90 -5.05 26.90
CA ASP A 234 -7.97 -4.36 25.61
C ASP A 234 -6.90 -4.88 24.66
N GLU A 235 -5.67 -5.10 25.14
CA GLU A 235 -4.59 -5.68 24.34
C GLU A 235 -4.98 -7.03 23.74
N LYS A 236 -5.59 -7.91 24.55
CA LYS A 236 -6.04 -9.21 24.07
C LYS A 236 -7.10 -9.07 22.97
N THR A 237 -8.08 -8.18 23.15
CA THR A 237 -9.10 -7.92 22.14
C THR A 237 -8.47 -7.35 20.85
N ILE A 238 -7.60 -6.36 20.97
CA ILE A 238 -6.91 -5.73 19.83
C ILE A 238 -6.16 -6.75 19.00
N LEU A 239 -5.42 -7.64 19.66
CA LEU A 239 -4.62 -8.67 18.97
C LEU A 239 -5.49 -9.76 18.35
N ASN A 240 -6.64 -10.06 18.94
CA ASN A 240 -7.62 -10.96 18.34
C ASN A 240 -8.23 -10.34 17.07
N ASP A 241 -8.66 -9.08 17.13
CA ASP A 241 -9.20 -8.37 15.96
C ASP A 241 -8.17 -8.30 14.82
N ALA A 242 -6.90 -8.07 15.16
CA ALA A 242 -5.80 -8.07 14.19
C ALA A 242 -5.48 -9.47 13.64
N ALA A 243 -5.69 -10.53 14.43
CA ALA A 243 -5.55 -11.90 13.95
C ALA A 243 -6.66 -12.25 12.96
N GLU A 244 -7.91 -11.89 13.26
CA GLU A 244 -9.05 -12.09 12.35
C GLU A 244 -8.86 -11.32 11.04
N TRP A 245 -8.40 -10.07 11.13
CA TRP A 245 -8.08 -9.27 9.94
C TRP A 245 -7.01 -9.93 9.06
N ARG A 246 -5.93 -10.45 9.67
CA ARG A 246 -4.87 -11.17 8.94
C ARG A 246 -5.37 -12.45 8.30
N GLU A 247 -6.23 -13.21 8.98
CA GLU A 247 -6.83 -14.42 8.41
C GLU A 247 -7.67 -14.09 7.17
N CYS A 248 -8.46 -13.01 7.23
CA CYS A 248 -9.19 -12.53 6.06
C CYS A 248 -8.25 -12.09 4.93
N GLU A 249 -7.14 -11.42 5.26
CA GLU A 249 -6.13 -11.02 4.27
C GLU A 249 -5.50 -12.25 3.59
N GLU A 250 -5.14 -13.28 4.35
CA GLU A 250 -4.60 -14.55 3.83
C GLU A 250 -5.60 -15.25 2.90
N ILE A 251 -6.89 -15.28 3.27
CA ILE A 251 -7.95 -15.84 2.41
C ILE A 251 -8.05 -15.04 1.11
N LEU A 252 -8.05 -13.71 1.19
CA LEU A 252 -8.10 -12.85 0.01
C LEU A 252 -6.90 -13.09 -0.91
N LEU A 253 -5.70 -13.20 -0.35
CA LEU A 253 -4.48 -13.50 -1.11
C LEU A 253 -4.57 -14.85 -1.82
N ASN A 254 -5.05 -15.89 -1.12
CA ASN A 254 -5.25 -17.21 -1.71
C ASN A 254 -6.29 -17.18 -2.85
N ILE A 255 -7.40 -16.45 -2.68
CA ILE A 255 -8.39 -16.27 -3.73
C ILE A 255 -7.78 -15.58 -4.95
N GLN A 256 -7.03 -14.49 -4.75
CA GLN A 256 -6.38 -13.75 -5.83
C GLN A 256 -5.37 -14.61 -6.59
N GLU A 257 -4.62 -15.45 -5.87
CA GLU A 257 -3.65 -16.39 -6.46
C GLU A 257 -4.33 -17.43 -7.33
N ASN A 258 -5.47 -17.98 -6.89
CA ASN A 258 -6.20 -18.99 -7.66
C ASN A 258 -7.00 -18.38 -8.84
N ILE A 259 -7.26 -17.08 -8.85
CA ILE A 259 -7.90 -16.36 -9.97
C ILE A 259 -6.86 -15.92 -11.03
N GLY A 260 -5.56 -16.07 -10.76
CA GLY A 260 -4.48 -15.67 -11.68
C GLY A 260 -4.19 -14.17 -11.68
N ILE A 261 -4.53 -13.46 -10.59
CA ILE A 261 -4.15 -12.06 -10.41
C ILE A 261 -2.69 -12.03 -9.93
N GLU A 262 -1.76 -11.75 -10.85
CA GLU A 262 -0.33 -11.61 -10.54
C GLU A 262 -0.09 -10.58 -9.42
N LYS A 263 0.97 -10.76 -8.62
CA LYS A 263 1.42 -9.80 -7.58
C LYS A 263 1.53 -8.36 -8.10
N ALA A 264 1.93 -8.19 -9.35
CA ALA A 264 1.96 -6.92 -10.07
C ALA A 264 0.59 -6.20 -10.14
N ALA A 265 -0.47 -6.97 -10.44
CA ALA A 265 -1.83 -6.46 -10.43
C ALA A 265 -2.34 -6.19 -9.01
N ARG A 266 -1.70 -6.74 -7.96
CA ARG A 266 -2.03 -6.48 -6.54
C ARG A 266 -1.67 -5.06 -6.11
N ILE A 267 -0.47 -4.58 -6.45
CA ILE A 267 -0.06 -3.22 -6.10
C ILE A 267 -0.77 -2.20 -6.99
N GLN A 268 -0.93 -2.47 -8.29
CA GLN A 268 -1.71 -1.59 -9.15
C GLN A 268 -3.20 -1.55 -8.75
N MET A 269 -3.79 -2.64 -8.25
CA MET A 269 -5.18 -2.63 -7.77
C MET A 269 -5.32 -1.95 -6.41
N ILE A 270 -4.38 -2.15 -5.48
CA ILE A 270 -4.36 -1.44 -4.19
C ILE A 270 -4.07 0.05 -4.41
N LEU A 271 -3.11 0.40 -5.27
CA LEU A 271 -2.85 1.77 -5.73
C LEU A 271 -4.06 2.32 -6.46
N ASN A 272 -4.74 1.57 -7.35
CA ASN A 272 -5.96 2.04 -8.01
C ASN A 272 -7.12 2.19 -7.00
N MET A 273 -7.23 1.35 -5.98
CA MET A 273 -8.22 1.49 -4.91
C MET A 273 -7.91 2.72 -4.04
N LEU A 274 -6.63 2.98 -3.75
CA LEU A 274 -6.15 4.20 -3.10
C LEU A 274 -6.34 5.43 -3.99
N LEU A 275 -6.11 5.34 -5.30
CA LEU A 275 -6.25 6.42 -6.29
C LEU A 275 -7.73 6.76 -6.53
N ILE A 276 -8.60 5.75 -6.63
CA ILE A 276 -10.06 5.89 -6.70
C ILE A 276 -10.55 6.63 -5.45
N TRP A 277 -9.92 6.35 -4.31
CA TRP A 277 -10.26 6.98 -3.04
C TRP A 277 -9.66 8.39 -2.86
N HIS A 278 -8.49 8.66 -3.44
CA HIS A 278 -7.83 9.98 -3.40
C HIS A 278 -8.33 10.98 -4.46
N THR A 279 -8.83 10.52 -5.62
CA THR A 279 -9.15 11.42 -6.76
C THR A 279 -10.63 11.60 -7.06
N GLY A 280 -11.53 10.81 -6.45
CA GLY A 280 -12.97 10.91 -6.71
C GLY A 280 -13.40 10.59 -8.15
N PHE A 281 -12.48 10.13 -9.02
CA PHE A 281 -12.73 9.80 -10.43
C PHE A 281 -13.16 8.34 -10.61
N GLY A 282 -14.15 7.91 -9.83
CA GLY A 282 -14.72 6.56 -9.90
C GLY A 282 -15.77 6.39 -10.99
N TYR A 283 -15.42 6.56 -12.28
CA TYR A 283 -16.41 6.31 -13.36
C TYR A 283 -15.90 5.63 -14.64
N ARG A 284 -14.58 5.42 -14.83
CA ARG A 284 -14.05 4.90 -16.11
C ARG A 284 -13.77 3.39 -16.19
N TYR A 285 -13.67 2.67 -15.07
CA TYR A 285 -13.25 1.25 -15.05
C TYR A 285 -14.34 0.23 -14.71
N ILE A 286 -15.57 0.68 -14.44
CA ILE A 286 -16.70 -0.17 -14.05
C ILE A 286 -17.12 -1.16 -15.16
N PRO A 287 -17.14 -0.81 -16.47
CA PRO A 287 -17.57 -1.75 -17.51
C PRO A 287 -16.62 -2.93 -17.70
N THR A 288 -15.31 -2.70 -17.55
CA THR A 288 -14.27 -3.72 -17.74
C THR A 288 -14.26 -4.73 -16.59
N LEU A 289 -14.49 -4.26 -15.36
CA LEU A 289 -14.66 -5.13 -14.19
C LEU A 289 -15.91 -6.02 -14.34
N LYS A 290 -17.02 -5.46 -14.83
CA LYS A 290 -18.28 -6.19 -15.06
C LYS A 290 -18.10 -7.34 -16.07
N SER A 291 -17.47 -7.07 -17.21
CA SER A 291 -17.21 -8.08 -18.25
C SER A 291 -16.33 -9.24 -17.74
N ASN A 292 -15.31 -8.93 -16.93
CA ASN A 292 -14.41 -9.94 -16.38
C ASN A 292 -15.09 -10.79 -15.29
N LEU A 293 -15.92 -10.17 -14.44
CA LEU A 293 -16.69 -10.89 -13.43
C LEU A 293 -17.76 -11.80 -14.08
N GLU A 294 -18.50 -11.32 -15.09
CA GLU A 294 -19.50 -12.13 -15.80
C GLU A 294 -18.87 -13.33 -16.54
N SER A 295 -17.65 -13.16 -17.08
CA SER A 295 -16.87 -14.24 -17.69
C SER A 295 -16.36 -15.28 -16.68
N CYS A 296 -15.97 -14.85 -15.47
CA CYS A 296 -15.40 -15.74 -14.45
C CYS A 296 -16.47 -16.54 -13.67
N PHE A 297 -17.67 -15.99 -13.48
CA PHE A 297 -18.70 -16.61 -12.64
C PHE A 297 -19.76 -17.43 -13.41
N GLY A 298 -19.70 -17.44 -14.74
CA GLY A 298 -20.72 -18.08 -15.59
C GLY A 298 -20.91 -19.59 -15.42
N ASN A 299 -20.04 -20.31 -14.70
CA ASN A 299 -20.08 -21.78 -14.64
C ASN A 299 -19.82 -22.44 -13.26
N LEU A 300 -19.71 -21.68 -12.16
CA LEU A 300 -19.42 -22.27 -10.85
C LEU A 300 -20.65 -22.34 -9.95
N GLY A 301 -21.28 -23.50 -9.95
CA GLY A 301 -22.29 -23.90 -8.98
C GLY A 301 -21.69 -24.13 -7.59
N TYR A 302 -21.42 -23.05 -6.84
CA TYR A 302 -21.18 -23.12 -5.40
C TYR A 302 -22.08 -22.12 -4.67
N SER A 303 -23.22 -22.66 -4.23
CA SER A 303 -24.32 -21.95 -3.57
C SER A 303 -24.13 -21.91 -2.05
N ARG A 304 -23.64 -20.76 -1.55
CA ARG A 304 -24.14 -20.08 -0.33
C ARG A 304 -23.46 -18.72 -0.13
N MET A 305 -22.19 -18.58 -0.53
CA MET A 305 -21.41 -17.34 -0.39
C MET A 305 -21.79 -16.26 -1.42
N ILE A 306 -22.18 -16.65 -2.64
CA ILE A 306 -22.64 -15.73 -3.71
C ILE A 306 -23.93 -14.99 -3.30
N VAL A 307 -24.84 -15.68 -2.60
CA VAL A 307 -26.18 -15.14 -2.29
C VAL A 307 -26.15 -14.14 -1.14
N THR A 308 -25.25 -14.29 -0.16
CA THR A 308 -25.16 -13.37 0.98
C THR A 308 -24.16 -12.24 0.79
N THR A 309 -23.09 -12.44 0.00
CA THR A 309 -21.99 -11.47 -0.12
C THR A 309 -22.01 -10.68 -1.43
N LEU A 310 -22.43 -11.29 -2.55
CA LEU A 310 -22.38 -10.65 -3.88
C LEU A 310 -23.73 -10.09 -4.37
N LEU A 311 -24.86 -10.66 -3.91
CA LEU A 311 -26.20 -10.16 -4.29
C LEU A 311 -26.50 -8.72 -3.84
N PRO A 312 -26.10 -8.27 -2.62
CA PRO A 312 -26.27 -6.88 -2.19
C PRO A 312 -25.46 -5.90 -3.06
N LEU A 313 -24.24 -6.28 -3.43
CA LEU A 313 -23.39 -5.56 -4.38
C LEU A 313 -24.05 -5.44 -5.76
N TYR A 314 -24.74 -6.48 -6.22
CA TYR A 314 -25.48 -6.47 -7.48
C TYR A 314 -26.70 -5.53 -7.45
N SER A 315 -27.45 -5.49 -6.34
CA SER A 315 -28.56 -4.55 -6.17
C SER A 315 -28.10 -3.09 -6.10
N ASP A 316 -27.00 -2.82 -5.40
CA ASP A 316 -26.45 -1.46 -5.25
C ASP A 316 -25.84 -0.95 -6.57
N LEU A 317 -25.19 -1.83 -7.35
CA LEU A 317 -24.74 -1.53 -8.71
C LEU A 317 -25.90 -1.21 -9.65
N LYS A 318 -27.03 -1.92 -9.54
CA LYS A 318 -28.22 -1.71 -10.38
C LYS A 318 -28.89 -0.36 -10.11
N VAL A 319 -29.00 0.03 -8.83
CA VAL A 319 -29.55 1.32 -8.40
C VAL A 319 -28.68 2.48 -8.86
N LEU A 320 -27.35 2.34 -8.83
CA LEU A 320 -26.43 3.37 -9.31
C LEU A 320 -26.49 3.54 -10.84
N THR A 321 -26.67 2.46 -11.60
CA THR A 321 -26.81 2.53 -13.06
C THR A 321 -28.15 3.12 -13.52
N SER A 322 -29.25 2.90 -12.80
CA SER A 322 -30.56 3.45 -13.20
C SER A 322 -30.72 4.94 -12.86
N THR A 323 -30.03 5.42 -11.81
CA THR A 323 -30.12 6.81 -11.35
C THR A 323 -29.34 7.79 -12.25
N TYR A 324 -28.31 7.33 -12.96
CA TYR A 324 -27.42 8.18 -13.78
C TYR A 324 -27.59 8.02 -15.30
N SER A 325 -28.44 7.10 -15.76
CA SER A 325 -28.73 6.90 -17.20
C SER A 325 -29.30 8.14 -17.92
N PRO A 326 -30.10 9.05 -17.30
CA PRO A 326 -30.65 10.20 -18.05
C PRO A 326 -29.64 11.33 -18.32
N LEU A 327 -28.49 11.35 -17.62
CA LEU A 327 -27.44 12.36 -17.82
C LEU A 327 -26.49 12.01 -18.97
N TYR A 328 -26.42 10.73 -19.36
CA TYR A 328 -25.53 10.26 -20.41
C TYR A 328 -26.09 10.50 -21.83
N ASP A 329 -27.42 10.47 -22.00
CA ASP A 329 -28.06 10.65 -23.31
C ASP A 329 -28.04 12.10 -23.82
N ASN A 330 -27.84 13.09 -22.94
CA ASN A 330 -27.77 14.50 -23.33
C ASN A 330 -26.38 14.96 -23.77
N ILE A 331 -25.33 14.16 -23.56
CA ILE A 331 -23.96 14.52 -23.96
C ILE A 331 -23.58 13.95 -25.35
N GLN A 332 -24.33 12.97 -25.86
CA GLN A 332 -24.06 12.36 -27.19
C GLN A 332 -24.92 12.88 -28.35
N LYS A 333 -25.79 13.89 -28.15
CA LYS A 333 -26.56 14.51 -29.24
C LYS A 333 -25.95 15.84 -29.70
N THR A 334 -24.75 15.80 -30.26
CA THR A 334 -24.31 16.74 -31.30
C THR A 334 -23.47 15.99 -32.35
N ASP A 335 -23.81 16.26 -33.62
CA ASP A 335 -23.80 15.38 -34.80
C ASP A 335 -22.40 15.09 -35.42
N PRO A 336 -22.15 13.86 -35.91
CA PRO A 336 -20.95 13.50 -36.68
C PRO A 336 -21.15 13.63 -38.20
N LYS A 337 -20.97 14.82 -38.79
CA LYS A 337 -20.73 14.96 -40.26
C LYS A 337 -19.81 16.13 -40.58
N GLY A 338 -18.70 15.85 -41.28
CA GLY A 338 -17.66 16.82 -41.60
C GLY A 338 -18.08 17.89 -42.61
N ASN A 339 -17.51 19.09 -42.46
CA ASN A 339 -17.00 19.87 -43.59
C ASN A 339 -16.02 20.97 -43.12
N LYS A 340 -14.98 21.23 -43.94
CA LYS A 340 -13.99 22.29 -43.75
C LYS A 340 -14.63 23.68 -43.75
N ARG A 341 -14.18 24.58 -42.86
CA ARG A 341 -14.02 26.02 -43.15
C ARG A 341 -12.92 26.64 -42.28
N ASN A 342 -12.00 27.33 -42.95
CA ASN A 342 -11.01 28.24 -42.39
C ASN A 342 -11.70 29.42 -41.70
N SER A 343 -11.17 29.86 -40.56
CA SER A 343 -10.98 31.29 -40.26
C SER A 343 -10.15 31.46 -38.98
N SER A 344 -8.94 31.99 -39.16
CA SER A 344 -8.26 33.00 -38.34
C SER A 344 -8.77 33.29 -36.92
N GLY A 345 -7.87 33.15 -35.95
CA GLY A 345 -8.01 33.71 -34.60
C GLY A 345 -6.72 33.55 -33.80
N ALA A 346 -5.68 34.31 -34.16
CA ALA A 346 -4.50 34.46 -33.33
C ALA A 346 -4.86 35.26 -32.07
N VAL A 347 -4.51 34.73 -30.89
CA VAL A 347 -4.21 35.55 -29.71
C VAL A 347 -2.95 34.97 -29.05
N THR A 348 -1.85 35.67 -29.27
CA THR A 348 -0.59 35.57 -28.54
C THR A 348 -0.67 36.30 -27.18
N LEU A 349 0.36 36.07 -26.35
CA LEU A 349 0.77 36.80 -25.12
C LEU A 349 0.25 36.16 -23.82
N ASN A 350 1.01 36.00 -22.73
CA ASN A 350 2.43 36.20 -22.42
C ASN A 350 2.66 35.55 -21.03
N ALA A 351 3.88 35.10 -20.77
CA ALA A 351 4.34 34.76 -19.42
C ALA A 351 4.42 36.01 -18.52
N PRO A 352 4.23 35.89 -17.20
CA PRO A 352 4.80 36.82 -16.25
C PRO A 352 6.11 36.25 -15.66
N VAL A 353 7.19 36.96 -15.95
CA VAL A 353 8.40 36.98 -15.14
C VAL A 353 8.05 37.66 -13.81
N VAL A 354 8.46 37.07 -12.69
CA VAL A 354 8.57 37.80 -11.41
C VAL A 354 10.00 37.65 -10.90
N LYS A 355 10.51 38.80 -10.47
CA LYS A 355 11.89 39.20 -10.18
C LYS A 355 12.55 38.43 -9.05
#